data_AF-A0A167G8F4-F1
#
_entry.id   AF-A0A167G8F4-F1
#
_cell.length_a   1.000
_cell.length_b   1.000
_cell.length_c   1.000
_cell.angle_alpha   90.00
_cell.angle_beta   90.00
_cell.angle_gamma   90.00
#
_symmetry.space_group_name_H-M   'P 1'
#
loop_
_entity.id
_entity.type
_entity.pdbx_description
1 polymer ?
#
loop_
_entity_poly.entity_id
_entity_poly.type
_entity_poly.pdbx_seq_one_letter_code
_entity_poly.pdbx_strand_id
1 'polypeptide(L)'
;MSSVRIVGLMLLVLAATVHGAEVQTLPDGRRITLLQVVEVEPETGARTLVLEYQTELPLADAEALAAEVDAVWAYFRPTVEAAGVDTAAIKAMAPPTGFIRKRSKASQTFVYWRSGNGPWARR
;
A
#
# COMPACT_ATOMS: atom_id res chain seq x y z
N MET A 1 14.89 40.11 21.53
CA MET A 1 14.03 39.23 22.35
C MET A 1 12.77 38.97 21.52
N SER A 2 12.79 38.01 20.60
CA SER A 2 12.36 36.60 20.82
C SER A 2 10.93 36.57 21.38
N SER A 3 9.91 36.06 20.71
CA SER A 3 9.87 34.76 20.05
C SER A 3 8.76 34.67 19.00
N VAL A 4 9.09 34.08 17.85
CA VAL A 4 8.14 33.60 16.83
C VAL A 4 7.46 32.36 17.40
N ARG A 5 6.12 32.37 17.51
CA ARG A 5 5.33 31.17 17.84
C ARG A 5 4.92 30.53 16.52
N ILE A 6 5.63 29.46 16.16
CA ILE A 6 5.28 28.55 15.07
C ILE A 6 3.97 27.86 15.49
N VAL A 7 2.83 28.36 15.00
CA VAL A 7 1.55 27.65 15.09
C VAL A 7 1.52 26.67 13.93
N GLY A 8 1.41 25.39 14.27
CA GLY A 8 1.56 24.26 13.37
C GLY A 8 0.67 24.37 12.14
N LEU A 9 1.33 24.25 10.98
CA LEU A 9 0.69 24.01 9.70
C LEU A 9 0.05 22.62 9.74
N MET A 10 -1.23 22.58 10.10
CA MET A 10 -2.09 21.42 9.91
C MET A 10 -2.26 21.24 8.40
N LEU A 11 -1.43 20.38 7.82
CA LEU A 11 -1.51 19.96 6.42
C LEU A 11 -2.78 19.12 6.26
N LEU A 12 -3.86 19.80 5.91
CA LEU A 12 -5.07 19.22 5.37
C LEU A 12 -4.69 18.57 4.02
N VAL A 13 -4.42 17.26 4.02
CA VAL A 13 -4.19 16.51 2.78
C VAL A 13 -5.52 16.40 2.06
N LEU A 14 -5.72 17.33 1.13
CA LEU A 14 -6.76 17.30 0.12
C LEU A 14 -6.68 15.94 -0.60
N ALA A 15 -7.72 15.13 -0.47
CA ALA A 15 -7.86 13.90 -1.24
C ALA A 15 -8.09 14.25 -2.71
N ALA A 16 -7.02 14.59 -3.42
CA ALA A 16 -6.99 14.59 -4.86
C ALA A 16 -7.03 13.12 -5.30
N THR A 17 -8.13 12.69 -5.92
CA THR A 17 -8.23 11.39 -6.59
C THR A 17 -7.29 11.39 -7.80
N VAL A 18 -6.00 11.16 -7.56
CA VAL A 18 -5.02 10.89 -8.63
C VAL A 18 -5.29 9.48 -9.14
N HIS A 19 -6.09 9.39 -10.20
CA HIS A 19 -6.16 8.19 -11.02
C HIS A 19 -4.98 8.21 -12.00
N GLY A 20 -3.85 7.69 -11.55
CA GLY A 20 -2.64 7.56 -12.34
C GLY A 20 -1.62 6.70 -11.59
N ALA A 21 -0.89 5.86 -12.32
CA ALA A 21 0.22 5.12 -11.76
C ALA A 21 1.27 6.11 -11.22
N GLU A 22 1.52 6.10 -9.91
CA GLU A 22 2.43 7.04 -9.25
C GLU A 22 3.66 6.29 -8.74
N VAL A 23 4.85 6.85 -8.99
CA VAL A 23 6.07 6.25 -8.46
C VAL A 23 6.29 6.70 -7.02
N GLN A 24 6.20 5.77 -6.08
CA GLN A 24 6.42 5.99 -4.66
C GLN A 24 7.80 5.50 -4.25
N THR A 25 8.44 6.23 -3.33
CA THR A 25 9.72 5.82 -2.73
C THR A 25 9.45 5.19 -1.37
N LEU A 26 9.85 3.93 -1.22
CA LEU A 26 9.72 3.16 0.01
C LEU A 26 10.75 3.61 1.07
N PRO A 27 10.53 3.30 2.35
CA PRO A 27 11.45 3.66 3.44
C PRO A 27 12.89 3.15 3.27
N ASP A 28 13.10 2.11 2.49
CA ASP A 28 14.42 1.54 2.18
C ASP A 28 15.05 2.11 0.90
N GLY A 29 14.44 3.13 0.30
CA GLY A 29 14.90 3.81 -0.90
C GLY A 29 14.47 3.15 -2.22
N ARG A 30 13.80 2.00 -2.18
CA ARG A 30 13.24 1.39 -3.41
C ARG A 30 12.12 2.23 -3.98
N ARG A 31 11.93 2.13 -5.30
CA ARG A 31 10.87 2.82 -6.02
C ARG A 31 9.87 1.80 -6.53
N ILE A 32 8.61 1.97 -6.16
CA ILE A 32 7.50 1.14 -6.66
C ILE A 32 6.55 1.99 -7.49
N THR A 33 5.84 1.37 -8.41
CA THR A 33 4.71 2.05 -9.08
C THR A 33 3.43 1.70 -8.34
N LEU A 34 2.93 2.62 -7.53
CA LEU A 34 1.63 2.51 -6.88
C LEU A 34 0.53 2.61 -7.95
N LEU A 35 -0.32 1.59 -8.01
CA LEU A 35 -1.40 1.53 -8.99
C LEU A 35 -2.70 2.08 -8.43
N GLN A 36 -3.03 1.72 -7.19
CA GLN A 36 -4.18 2.24 -6.45
C GLN A 36 -4.18 1.79 -4.99
N VAL A 37 -4.91 2.53 -4.16
CA VAL A 37 -5.35 2.09 -2.83
C VAL A 37 -6.87 2.11 -2.84
N VAL A 38 -7.50 0.99 -2.53
CA VAL A 38 -8.96 0.85 -2.51
C VAL A 38 -9.42 0.26 -1.19
N GLU A 39 -10.56 0.73 -0.71
CA GLU A 39 -11.24 0.11 0.42
C GLU A 39 -12.27 -0.89 -0.12
N VAL A 40 -12.24 -2.11 0.39
CA VAL A 40 -13.16 -3.18 0.03
C VAL A 40 -13.98 -3.54 1.26
N GLU A 41 -15.29 -3.38 1.15
CA GLU A 41 -16.26 -3.79 2.17
C GLU A 41 -17.12 -4.91 1.58
N PRO A 42 -16.92 -6.18 2.00
CA PRO A 42 -17.83 -7.24 1.63
C PRO A 42 -19.13 -7.10 2.42
N GLU A 43 -20.27 -7.46 1.82
CA GLU A 43 -21.63 -7.35 2.43
C GLU A 43 -21.78 -8.03 3.80
N THR A 44 -20.84 -8.90 4.18
CA THR A 44 -20.90 -9.77 5.36
C THR A 44 -19.66 -9.66 6.26
N GLY A 45 -18.73 -8.72 6.03
CA GLY A 45 -17.41 -8.81 6.66
C GLY A 45 -16.71 -7.48 6.95
N ALA A 46 -15.48 -7.61 7.47
CA ALA A 46 -14.67 -6.48 7.87
C ALA A 46 -14.13 -5.70 6.66
N ARG A 47 -14.19 -4.37 6.75
CA ARG A 47 -13.53 -3.45 5.81
C ARG A 47 -12.05 -3.79 5.69
N THR A 48 -11.59 -3.91 4.45
CA THR A 48 -10.19 -4.22 4.12
C THR A 48 -9.62 -3.14 3.22
N LEU A 49 -8.49 -2.56 3.62
CA LEU A 49 -7.77 -1.61 2.76
C LEU A 49 -6.76 -2.38 1.89
N VAL A 50 -6.86 -2.21 0.57
CA VAL A 50 -6.04 -2.93 -0.42
C VAL A 50 -5.14 -1.96 -1.17
N LEU A 51 -3.83 -2.16 -1.08
CA LEU A 51 -2.84 -1.47 -1.90
C LEU A 51 -2.43 -2.37 -3.07
N GLU A 52 -2.60 -1.87 -4.30
CA GLU A 52 -2.06 -2.51 -5.50
C GLU A 52 -0.85 -1.72 -6.01
N TYR A 53 0.25 -2.42 -6.28
CA TYR A 53 1.45 -1.84 -6.88
C TYR A 53 2.02 -2.77 -7.94
N GLN A 54 2.79 -2.21 -8.87
CA GLN A 54 3.58 -2.99 -9.83
C GLN A 54 4.95 -3.28 -9.23
N THR A 55 5.32 -4.57 -9.23
CA THR A 55 6.67 -5.04 -8.91
C THR A 55 7.45 -5.28 -10.20
N GLU A 56 8.75 -5.01 -10.18
CA GLU A 56 9.69 -5.41 -11.24
C GLU A 56 10.29 -6.80 -10.95
N LEU A 57 10.03 -7.37 -9.77
CA LEU A 57 10.47 -8.70 -9.40
C LEU A 57 9.61 -9.77 -10.10
N PRO A 58 10.21 -10.91 -10.49
CA PRO A 58 9.44 -12.08 -10.86
C PRO A 58 8.56 -12.53 -9.67
N LEU A 59 7.27 -12.73 -9.90
CA LEU A 59 6.35 -13.22 -8.85
C LEU A 59 6.75 -14.61 -8.29
N ALA A 60 7.60 -15.35 -9.00
CA ALA A 60 8.14 -16.63 -8.56
C ALA A 60 9.29 -16.49 -7.53
N ASP A 61 9.91 -15.31 -7.42
CA ASP A 61 10.96 -15.03 -6.44
C ASP A 61 10.33 -14.67 -5.10
N ALA A 62 9.86 -15.69 -4.38
CA ALA A 62 9.09 -15.52 -3.15
C ALA A 62 9.88 -14.79 -2.06
N GLU A 63 11.20 -14.99 -1.98
CA GLU A 63 12.06 -14.36 -0.97
C GLU A 63 12.23 -12.86 -1.25
N ALA A 64 12.61 -12.50 -2.47
CA ALA A 64 12.77 -11.10 -2.85
C ALA A 64 11.41 -10.35 -2.76
N LEU A 65 10.33 -11.02 -3.16
CA LEU A 65 8.99 -10.45 -3.09
C LEU A 65 8.52 -10.26 -1.65
N ALA A 66 8.82 -11.19 -0.73
CA ALA A 66 8.52 -11.03 0.68
C ALA A 66 9.24 -9.81 1.27
N ALA A 67 10.53 -9.64 0.97
CA ALA A 67 11.30 -8.48 1.41
C ALA A 67 10.80 -7.16 0.81
N GLU A 68 10.34 -7.16 -0.45
CA GLU A 68 9.65 -6.01 -1.05
C GLU A 68 8.36 -5.67 -0.34
N VAL A 69 7.52 -6.67 -0.13
CA VAL A 69 6.23 -6.48 0.53
C VAL A 69 6.37 -6.04 1.98
N ASP A 70 7.44 -6.41 2.69
CA ASP A 70 7.74 -5.89 4.03
C ASP A 70 8.01 -4.38 4.01
N ALA A 71 8.75 -3.89 3.02
CA ALA A 71 8.99 -2.45 2.87
C ALA A 71 7.73 -1.69 2.43
N VAL A 72 6.94 -2.29 1.53
CA VAL A 72 5.62 -1.74 1.13
C VAL A 72 4.68 -1.70 2.34
N TRP A 73 4.71 -2.71 3.20
CA TRP A 73 3.92 -2.74 4.42
C TRP A 73 4.33 -1.66 5.41
N ALA A 74 5.63 -1.44 5.62
CA ALA A 74 6.12 -0.35 6.46
C ALA A 74 5.64 1.03 5.96
N TYR A 75 5.58 1.21 4.64
CA TYR A 75 5.01 2.40 4.01
C TYR A 75 3.49 2.51 4.19
N PHE A 76 2.76 1.41 4.03
CA PHE A 76 1.30 1.40 3.95
C PHE A 76 0.60 1.32 5.31
N ARG A 77 1.21 0.68 6.30
CA ARG A 77 0.64 0.45 7.64
C ARG A 77 0.09 1.72 8.30
N PRO A 78 0.77 2.89 8.27
CA PRO A 78 0.23 4.11 8.86
C PRO A 78 -1.11 4.53 8.24
N THR A 79 -1.30 4.34 6.93
CA THR A 79 -2.57 4.61 6.24
C THR A 79 -3.66 3.64 6.67
N VAL A 80 -3.33 2.36 6.83
CA VAL A 80 -4.25 1.32 7.33
C VAL A 80 -4.70 1.64 8.75
N GLU A 81 -3.75 2.01 9.62
CA GLU A 81 -4.03 2.36 11.02
C GLU A 81 -4.89 3.63 11.13
N ALA A 82 -4.62 4.65 10.29
CA ALA A 82 -5.43 5.86 10.22
C ALA A 82 -6.84 5.62 9.70
N ALA A 83 -7.03 4.62 8.81
CA ALA A 83 -8.34 4.22 8.29
C ALA A 83 -9.19 3.44 9.32
N GLY A 84 -8.60 3.04 10.45
CA GLY A 84 -9.29 2.34 11.53
C GLY A 84 -9.72 0.92 11.15
N VAL A 85 -9.05 0.28 10.20
CA VAL A 85 -9.34 -1.10 9.78
C VAL A 85 -8.37 -2.09 10.43
N ASP A 86 -8.85 -3.31 10.65
CA ASP A 86 -8.05 -4.40 11.25
C ASP A 86 -7.60 -5.44 10.21
N THR A 87 -7.92 -5.22 8.94
CA THR A 87 -7.48 -6.07 7.82
C THR A 87 -6.99 -5.18 6.67
N ALA A 88 -5.89 -5.59 6.06
CA ALA A 88 -5.34 -4.96 4.88
C ALA A 88 -4.77 -6.00 3.91
N ALA A 89 -4.63 -5.65 2.65
CA ALA A 89 -3.94 -6.47 1.68
C ALA A 89 -2.97 -5.63 0.85
N ILE A 90 -1.83 -6.24 0.53
CA ILE A 90 -0.88 -5.72 -0.45
C ILE A 90 -0.89 -6.68 -1.62
N LYS A 91 -1.14 -6.17 -2.82
CA LYS A 91 -1.18 -6.94 -4.05
C LYS A 91 -0.07 -6.48 -4.99
N ALA A 92 0.96 -7.31 -5.09
CA ALA A 92 2.05 -7.13 -6.03
C ALA A 92 1.61 -7.60 -7.41
N MET A 93 1.65 -6.72 -8.40
CA MET A 93 1.24 -7.01 -9.77
C MET A 93 2.46 -7.10 -10.67
N ALA A 94 2.52 -8.14 -11.50
CA ALA A 94 3.54 -8.21 -12.54
C ALA A 94 3.34 -7.07 -13.56
N PRO A 95 4.39 -6.63 -14.27
CA PRO A 95 4.24 -5.66 -15.34
C PRO A 95 3.32 -6.21 -16.44
N PRO A 96 2.57 -5.34 -17.14
CA PRO A 96 1.69 -5.76 -18.22
C PRO A 96 2.50 -6.39 -19.37
N THR A 97 2.15 -7.60 -19.78
CA THR A 97 2.81 -8.31 -20.90
C THR A 97 2.01 -8.15 -22.20
N GLY A 98 2.68 -7.82 -23.31
CA GLY A 98 2.10 -7.77 -24.66
C GLY A 98 1.89 -6.36 -25.24
N PHE A 99 1.55 -6.29 -26.52
CA PHE A 99 1.39 -5.03 -27.28
C PHE A 99 0.25 -4.13 -26.76
N ILE A 100 -0.73 -4.72 -26.07
CA ILE A 100 -1.81 -3.96 -25.43
C ILE A 100 -1.45 -3.83 -23.95
N ARG A 101 -1.09 -2.62 -23.50
CA ARG A 101 -0.77 -2.26 -22.10
C ARG A 101 -1.99 -2.31 -21.16
N LYS A 102 -2.73 -3.42 -21.16
CA LYS A 102 -3.81 -3.67 -20.19
C LYS A 102 -3.18 -4.16 -18.88
N ARG A 103 -3.73 -3.73 -17.75
CA ARG A 103 -3.30 -4.14 -16.40
C ARG A 103 -3.06 -5.65 -16.35
N SER A 104 -1.91 -6.08 -15.82
CA SER A 104 -1.58 -7.51 -15.70
C SER A 104 -2.62 -8.22 -14.83
N LYS A 105 -2.93 -9.47 -15.19
CA LYS A 105 -3.76 -10.34 -14.35
C LYS A 105 -2.93 -11.15 -13.35
N ALA A 106 -1.62 -11.23 -13.56
CA ALA A 106 -0.72 -11.95 -12.67
C ALA A 106 -0.39 -11.08 -11.45
N SER A 107 -0.71 -11.60 -10.26
CA SER A 107 -0.45 -10.92 -9.00
C SER A 107 -0.29 -11.88 -7.85
N GLN A 108 0.45 -11.48 -6.82
CA GLN A 108 0.48 -12.14 -5.53
C GLN A 108 -0.09 -11.21 -4.46
N THR A 109 -0.96 -11.74 -3.61
CA THR A 109 -1.64 -10.97 -2.56
C THR A 109 -1.16 -11.44 -1.19
N PHE A 110 -0.79 -10.48 -0.34
CA PHE A 110 -0.36 -10.69 1.02
C PHE A 110 -1.36 -10.02 1.93
N VAL A 111 -1.95 -10.78 2.86
CA VAL A 111 -3.01 -10.26 3.73
C VAL A 111 -2.45 -10.04 5.11
N TYR A 112 -2.72 -8.87 5.66
CA TYR A 112 -2.36 -8.46 7.00
C TYR A 112 -3.62 -8.36 7.84
N TRP A 113 -3.58 -8.88 9.06
CA TRP A 113 -4.67 -8.73 10.02
C TRP A 113 -4.10 -8.50 11.42
N ARG A 114 -4.93 -7.92 12.28
CA ARG A 114 -4.69 -7.85 13.72
C ARG A 114 -5.99 -8.09 14.47
N SER A 115 -5.90 -8.42 15.75
CA SER A 115 -7.06 -8.45 16.65
C SER A 115 -7.02 -7.20 17.53
N GLY A 116 -7.88 -6.23 17.24
CA GLY A 116 -7.90 -4.94 17.93
C GLY A 116 -6.55 -4.23 17.85
N ASN A 117 -6.04 -3.73 18.99
CA ASN A 117 -4.73 -3.06 19.06
C ASN A 117 -3.53 -4.02 19.14
N GLY A 118 -3.73 -5.30 18.82
CA GLY A 118 -2.68 -6.31 18.79
C GLY A 118 -1.67 -6.12 17.65
N PRO A 119 -0.60 -6.93 17.63
CA PRO A 119 0.37 -6.90 16.54
C PRO A 119 -0.28 -7.37 15.23
N TRP A 120 0.21 -6.81 14.12
CA TRP A 120 -0.14 -7.28 12.78
C TRP A 120 0.54 -8.61 12.48
N ALA A 121 -0.22 -9.55 11.93
CA ALA A 121 0.25 -10.80 11.36
C ALA A 121 0.02 -10.81 9.85
N ARG A 122 0.80 -11.63 9.12
CA ARG A 122 0.73 -11.78 7.65
C ARG A 122 0.48 -13.24 7.26
N ARG A 123 -0.26 -13.44 6.16
CA ARG A 123 -0.48 -14.71 5.45
C ARG A 123 -0.24 -14.51 3.97
#